data_AF-Q1QG20-F1
#
_entry.id   AF-Q1QG20-F1
#
_cell.length_a   1.000
_cell.length_b   1.000
_cell.length_c   1.000
_cell.angle_alpha   90.00
_cell.angle_beta   90.00
_cell.angle_gamma   90.00
#
_symmetry.space_group_name_H-M   'P 1'
#
loop_
_entity.id
_entity.type
_entity.pdbx_description
1 polymer ?
#
loop_
_entity_poly.entity_id
_entity_poly.type
_entity_poly.pdbx_seq_one_letter_code
_entity_poly.pdbx_strand_id
1 'polypeptide(L)'
;MAGGSKFQNRTSDLVHQIEVIPLAFPRPSSAGRSAMAKRFQQIKTLTERLGEFAQNARDEAKRLEPGGPERQALLEKARKADATSELKAWVNSPGLQRPK
;
A
#
# COMPACT_ATOMS: atom_id res chain seq x y z
N MET A 1 -6.74 -40.64 -60.19
CA MET A 1 -5.95 -40.42 -58.95
C MET A 1 -4.99 -39.27 -59.21
N ALA A 2 -4.94 -38.29 -58.29
CA ALA A 2 -4.04 -37.14 -58.08
C ALA A 2 -3.20 -36.61 -59.28
N GLY A 3 -3.17 -35.32 -59.63
CA GLY A 3 -3.16 -34.11 -58.79
C GLY A 3 -1.84 -33.37 -59.05
N GLY A 4 -1.88 -32.06 -59.33
CA GLY A 4 -0.65 -31.27 -59.51
C GLY A 4 -0.82 -29.92 -60.19
N SER A 5 -1.66 -29.05 -59.61
CA SER A 5 -1.76 -27.64 -60.02
C SER A 5 -0.60 -26.82 -59.43
N LYS A 6 0.00 -25.98 -60.29
CA LYS A 6 0.98 -24.94 -59.95
C LYS A 6 0.50 -24.09 -58.79
N PHE A 7 1.30 -23.86 -57.76
CA PHE A 7 1.24 -22.59 -57.03
C PHE A 7 2.63 -22.22 -56.52
N GLN A 8 3.06 -21.04 -56.95
CA GLN A 8 4.21 -20.31 -56.43
C GLN A 8 4.09 -20.18 -54.92
N ASN A 9 5.17 -20.42 -54.18
CA ASN A 9 5.39 -19.82 -52.87
C ASN A 9 6.91 -19.67 -52.73
N ARG A 10 7.49 -18.54 -53.17
CA ARG A 10 7.88 -17.44 -52.27
C ARG A 10 8.35 -17.94 -50.90
N THR A 11 9.48 -18.64 -50.93
CA THR A 11 10.43 -18.65 -49.83
C THR A 11 11.01 -17.24 -49.69
N SER A 12 10.31 -16.37 -48.99
CA SER A 12 10.88 -15.13 -48.50
C SER A 12 10.36 -14.92 -47.09
N ASP A 13 11.20 -15.34 -46.15
CA ASP A 13 11.39 -14.71 -44.85
C ASP A 13 10.12 -14.48 -44.02
N LEU A 14 9.62 -15.56 -43.42
CA LEU A 14 8.93 -15.50 -42.13
C LEU A 14 9.95 -15.62 -40.99
N VAL A 15 10.89 -14.68 -40.96
CA VAL A 15 11.48 -14.21 -39.72
C VAL A 15 11.02 -12.76 -39.61
N HIS A 16 10.75 -12.24 -38.41
CA HIS A 16 10.19 -10.90 -38.13
C HIS A 16 8.66 -10.83 -38.08
N GLN A 17 8.03 -11.71 -37.29
CA GLN A 17 6.75 -11.40 -36.66
C GLN A 17 6.84 -11.59 -35.14
N ILE A 18 7.76 -10.86 -34.50
CA ILE A 18 7.72 -10.60 -33.06
C ILE A 18 8.06 -9.12 -32.90
N GLU A 19 7.03 -8.27 -32.90
CA GLU A 19 7.19 -6.89 -32.45
C GLU A 19 7.44 -6.92 -30.94
N VAL A 20 8.70 -6.76 -30.56
CA VAL A 20 9.08 -6.49 -29.18
C VAL A 20 8.57 -5.08 -28.87
N ILE A 21 7.45 -4.99 -28.15
CA ILE A 21 6.95 -3.73 -27.59
C ILE A 21 8.08 -3.14 -26.74
N PRO A 22 8.66 -1.96 -27.06
CA PRO A 22 9.63 -1.36 -26.19
C PRO A 22 8.92 -0.98 -24.89
N LEU A 23 9.40 -1.52 -23.76
CA LEU A 23 9.04 -1.10 -22.40
C LEU A 23 9.56 0.32 -22.12
N ALA A 24 9.18 1.29 -22.95
CA ALA A 24 9.29 2.70 -22.64
C ALA A 24 8.03 3.06 -21.84
N PHE A 25 8.11 2.93 -20.51
CA PHE A 25 7.16 3.58 -19.63
C PHE A 25 7.01 5.04 -20.08
N PRO A 26 5.79 5.54 -20.33
CA PRO A 26 5.62 6.93 -20.72
C PRO A 26 6.23 7.80 -19.62
N ARG A 27 7.27 8.58 -19.94
CA ARG A 27 7.82 9.58 -19.02
C ARG A 27 6.66 10.50 -18.63
N PRO A 28 6.30 10.60 -17.34
CA PRO A 28 5.29 11.56 -16.94
C PRO A 28 5.80 12.95 -17.32
N SER A 29 5.10 13.62 -18.24
CA SER A 29 5.30 15.02 -18.54
C SER A 29 5.26 15.79 -17.22
N SER A 30 6.33 16.48 -16.88
CA SER A 30 6.42 17.36 -15.71
C SER A 30 5.62 18.66 -15.93
N ALA A 31 4.48 18.59 -16.61
CA ALA A 31 3.50 19.66 -16.63
C ALA A 31 2.92 19.77 -15.21
N GLY A 32 3.56 20.63 -14.43
CA GLY A 32 3.30 20.85 -13.02
C GLY A 32 1.83 21.13 -12.75
N ARG A 33 1.11 20.10 -12.35
CA ARG A 33 0.07 20.26 -11.35
C ARG A 33 0.76 20.05 -10.01
N SER A 34 1.30 21.15 -9.46
CA SER A 34 1.46 21.24 -8.01
C SER A 34 0.04 21.21 -7.43
N ALA A 35 -0.57 20.02 -7.39
CA ALA A 35 -1.70 19.76 -6.54
C ALA A 35 -1.18 20.12 -5.16
N MET A 36 -1.67 21.23 -4.63
CA MET A 36 -1.30 21.73 -3.31
C MET A 36 -1.86 20.72 -2.32
N ALA A 37 -1.14 19.62 -2.13
CA ALA A 37 -1.35 18.70 -1.04
C ALA A 37 -1.17 19.55 0.20
N LYS A 38 -2.29 19.96 0.80
CA LYS A 38 -2.30 20.59 2.11
C LYS A 38 -1.52 19.65 3.01
N ARG A 39 -0.28 20.04 3.36
CA ARG A 39 0.53 19.31 4.33
C ARG A 39 -0.31 19.28 5.59
N PHE A 40 -0.81 18.11 5.94
CA PHE A 40 -1.51 17.91 7.18
C PHE A 40 -0.46 18.09 8.27
N GLN A 41 -0.47 19.26 8.91
CA GLN A 41 0.39 19.52 10.05
C GLN A 41 -0.02 18.53 11.13
N GLN A 42 0.83 17.54 11.40
CA GLN A 42 0.66 16.63 12.52
C GLN A 42 0.88 17.43 13.80
N ILE A 43 -0.18 18.09 14.27
CA ILE A 43 -0.20 18.84 15.53
C ILE A 43 0.03 17.90 16.71
N LYS A 44 -0.44 16.64 16.58
CA LYS A 44 -0.34 15.61 17.60
C LYS A 44 0.75 14.60 17.27
N THR A 45 1.54 14.24 18.28
CA THR A 45 2.51 13.16 18.19
C THR A 45 1.82 11.83 17.84
N LEU A 46 2.55 10.90 17.23
CA LEU A 46 1.99 9.58 16.90
C LEU A 46 1.40 8.87 18.14
N THR A 47 2.05 9.02 19.30
CA THR A 47 1.61 8.40 20.56
C THR A 47 0.28 8.97 21.03
N GLU A 48 0.10 10.30 20.98
CA GLU A 48 -1.17 10.94 21.33
C GLU A 48 -2.29 10.49 20.38
N ARG A 49 -2.02 10.39 19.08
CA ARG A 49 -3.00 9.91 18.10
C ARG A 49 -3.42 8.46 18.35
N LEU A 50 -2.47 7.60 18.74
CA LEU A 50 -2.75 6.21 19.09
C LEU A 50 -3.55 6.10 20.39
N GLY A 51 -3.25 6.94 21.40
CA GLY A 51 -4.03 7.02 22.63
C GLY A 51 -5.47 7.46 22.39
N GLU A 52 -5.69 8.49 21.56
CA GLU A 52 -7.02 8.93 21.15
C GLU A 52 -7.78 7.82 20.41
N PHE A 53 -7.10 7.11 19.51
CA PHE A 53 -7.69 5.98 18.80
C PHE A 53 -8.10 4.85 19.75
N ALA A 54 -7.24 4.50 20.71
CA ALA A 54 -7.54 3.47 21.70
C ALA A 54 -8.74 3.84 22.57
N GLN A 55 -8.85 5.10 23.00
CA GLN A 55 -10.00 5.57 23.78
C GLN A 55 -11.28 5.56 22.95
N ASN A 56 -11.25 6.08 21.72
CA ASN A 56 -12.42 6.04 20.84
C ASN A 56 -12.89 4.60 20.58
N ALA A 57 -11.96 3.68 20.32
CA ALA A 57 -12.29 2.27 20.12
C ALA A 57 -12.90 1.62 21.38
N ARG A 58 -12.44 1.98 22.59
CA ARG A 58 -13.04 1.52 23.85
C ARG A 58 -14.43 2.11 24.05
N ASP A 59 -14.64 3.38 23.70
CA ASP A 59 -15.94 4.04 23.83
C ASP A 59 -16.96 3.51 22.82
N GLU A 60 -16.56 3.23 21.58
CA GLU A 60 -17.38 2.49 20.62
C GLU A 60 -17.70 1.07 21.14
N ALA A 61 -16.72 0.37 21.70
CA ALA A 61 -16.92 -0.95 22.29
C ALA A 61 -17.86 -0.95 23.50
N LYS A 62 -18.01 0.17 24.23
CA LYS A 62 -19.00 0.33 25.31
C LYS A 62 -20.42 0.53 24.79
N ARG A 63 -20.57 1.10 23.58
CA ARG A 63 -21.88 1.31 22.94
C ARG A 63 -22.43 0.03 22.31
N LEU A 64 -21.57 -0.93 22.01
CA LEU A 64 -21.96 -2.24 21.48
C LEU A 64 -22.34 -3.22 22.60
N GLU A 65 -23.22 -4.16 22.27
CA GLU A 65 -23.64 -5.20 23.20
C GLU A 65 -22.44 -6.08 23.63
N PRO A 66 -22.40 -6.49 24.91
CA PRO A 66 -21.37 -7.39 25.41
C PRO A 66 -21.37 -8.72 24.65
N GLY A 67 -20.18 -9.19 24.26
CA GLY A 67 -20.00 -10.51 23.66
C GLY A 67 -20.04 -10.56 22.13
N GLY A 68 -20.47 -9.49 21.46
CA GLY A 68 -20.47 -9.42 19.99
C GLY A 68 -19.06 -9.41 19.39
N PRO A 69 -18.84 -10.01 18.20
CA PRO A 69 -17.54 -10.03 17.52
C PRO A 69 -17.05 -8.62 17.16
N GLU A 70 -17.97 -7.69 16.87
CA GLU A 70 -17.64 -6.29 16.57
C GLU A 70 -17.00 -5.59 17.77
N ARG A 71 -17.55 -5.81 18.97
CA ARG A 71 -17.00 -5.28 20.22
C ARG A 71 -15.60 -5.82 20.47
N GLN A 72 -15.39 -7.11 20.26
CA GLN A 72 -14.07 -7.73 20.40
C GLN A 72 -13.07 -7.14 19.40
N ALA A 73 -13.47 -6.97 18.13
CA ALA A 73 -12.63 -6.36 17.11
C ALA A 73 -12.19 -4.93 17.47
N LEU A 74 -13.08 -4.13 18.08
CA LEU A 74 -12.74 -2.79 18.57
C LEU A 74 -11.77 -2.83 19.76
N LEU A 75 -11.98 -3.74 20.70
CA LEU A 75 -11.05 -3.92 21.83
C LEU A 75 -9.66 -4.37 21.37
N GLU A 76 -9.60 -5.26 20.36
CA GLU A 76 -8.34 -5.69 19.75
C GLU A 76 -7.64 -4.54 19.02
N LYS A 77 -8.38 -3.67 18.34
CA LYS A 77 -7.83 -2.44 17.75
C LYS A 77 -7.24 -1.51 18.82
N ALA A 78 -7.94 -1.32 19.94
CA ALA A 78 -7.45 -0.50 21.06
C ALA A 78 -6.13 -1.08 21.62
N ARG A 79 -6.10 -2.39 21.90
CA ARG A 79 -4.89 -3.10 22.37
C ARG A 79 -3.71 -2.94 21.43
N LYS A 80 -3.92 -3.07 20.12
CA LYS A 80 -2.86 -2.87 19.12
C LYS A 80 -2.31 -1.45 19.12
N ALA A 81 -3.17 -0.45 19.33
CA ALA A 81 -2.74 0.94 19.40
C ALA A 81 -1.91 1.22 20.66
N ASP A 82 -2.30 0.64 21.81
CA ASP A 82 -1.52 0.70 23.04
C ASP A 82 -0.12 0.06 22.84
N ALA A 83 -0.08 -1.17 22.31
CA ALA A 83 1.17 -1.88 22.05
C ALA A 83 2.08 -1.11 21.06
N THR A 84 1.50 -0.51 20.01
CA THR A 84 2.27 0.31 19.06
C THR A 84 2.89 1.54 19.73
N SER A 85 2.19 2.12 20.71
CA SER A 85 2.68 3.27 21.48
C SER A 85 3.86 2.89 22.38
N GLU A 86 3.76 1.74 23.04
CA GLU A 86 4.85 1.17 23.86
C GLU A 86 6.07 0.80 23.00
N LEU A 87 5.86 0.17 21.85
CA LEU A 87 6.92 -0.16 20.90
C LEU A 87 7.65 1.09 20.42
N LYS A 88 6.90 2.16 20.13
CA LYS A 88 7.52 3.45 19.77
C LYS A 88 8.38 3.99 20.91
N ALA A 89 7.94 3.88 22.15
CA ALA A 89 8.74 4.30 23.30
C ALA A 89 10.04 3.49 23.39
N TRP A 90 9.96 2.17 23.19
CA TRP A 90 11.13 1.28 23.20
C TRP A 90 12.13 1.60 22.08
N VAL A 91 11.67 1.78 20.84
CA VAL A 91 12.52 2.11 19.69
C VAL A 91 13.25 3.44 19.86
N ASN A 92 12.66 4.40 20.58
CA ASN A 92 13.29 5.69 20.86
C ASN A 92 14.20 5.68 22.09
N SER A 93 14.35 4.53 22.76
CA SER A 93 15.22 4.41 23.93
C SER A 93 16.70 4.59 23.55
N PRO A 94 17.49 5.38 24.32
CA PRO A 94 18.89 5.67 24.01
C PRO A 94 19.77 4.41 23.87
N GLY A 95 19.42 3.32 24.54
CA GLY A 95 20.19 2.06 24.50
C GLY A 95 20.02 1.24 23.22
N LEU A 96 19.02 1.55 22.39
CA LEU A 96 18.79 0.89 21.10
C LEU A 96 19.16 1.77 19.90
N GLN A 97 19.45 3.05 20.11
CA GLN A 97 19.95 3.89 19.04
C GLN A 97 21.42 3.56 18.78
N ARG A 98 21.73 3.22 17.53
CA ARG A 98 23.13 3.02 17.10
C ARG A 98 23.90 4.31 17.42
N PRO A 99 25.00 4.26 18.18
CA PRO A 99 25.82 5.44 18.41
C PRO A 99 26.32 5.96 17.06
N LYS A 100 26.30 7.28 16.90
CA LYS A 100 26.73 7.98 15.67
C LYS A 100 28.23 7.96 15.51
#